data_AF-A0A379WGD9-F1
#
_entry.id   AF-A0A379WGD9-F1
#
_cell.length_a   1.000
_cell.length_b   1.000
_cell.length_c   1.000
_cell.angle_alpha   90.00
_cell.angle_beta   90.00
_cell.angle_gamma   90.00
#
_symmetry.space_group_name_H-M   'P 1'
#
loop_
_entity.id
_entity.type
_entity.pdbx_description
1 polymer ?
#
loop_
_entity_poly.entity_id
_entity_poly.type
_entity_poly.pdbx_seq_one_letter_code
_entity_poly.pdbx_strand_id
1 'polypeptide(L)'
;MADGTNLSMSLNGETDPHNPEYLKTDNENLGIRISDKYDKTIVPGGSAELPIEDYTDGKGSTEFTAAPVNTTGHVPHTGEYQATATLEIQIR
;
A
#
# COMPACT_ATOMS: atom_id res chain seq x y z
N MET A 1 20.17 -9.88 -25.10
CA MET A 1 19.18 -9.04 -24.41
C MET A 1 18.20 -10.04 -23.84
N ALA A 2 18.14 -10.22 -22.52
CA ALA A 2 17.07 -11.05 -21.97
C ALA A 2 15.80 -10.20 -22.09
N ASP A 3 14.85 -10.65 -22.89
CA ASP A 3 13.47 -10.13 -22.93
C ASP A 3 12.79 -10.52 -21.61
N GLY A 4 13.35 -9.99 -20.51
CA GLY A 4 12.90 -10.27 -19.15
C GLY A 4 11.55 -9.62 -18.97
N THR A 5 10.55 -10.46 -18.77
CA THR A 5 9.20 -10.09 -18.36
C THR A 5 9.24 -8.99 -17.30
N ASN A 6 8.66 -7.82 -17.59
CA ASN A 6 8.55 -6.74 -16.62
C ASN A 6 7.36 -7.04 -15.71
N LEU A 7 7.65 -7.28 -14.43
CA LEU A 7 6.64 -7.43 -13.38
C LEU A 7 6.39 -6.05 -12.75
N SER A 8 5.15 -5.70 -12.51
CA SER A 8 4.81 -4.59 -11.62
C SER A 8 3.80 -5.02 -10.58
N MET A 9 3.90 -4.39 -9.40
CA MET A 9 2.99 -4.62 -8.28
C MET A 9 2.43 -3.28 -7.81
N SER A 10 1.11 -3.17 -7.71
CA SER A 10 0.44 -1.99 -7.18
C SER A 10 -0.52 -2.38 -6.07
N LEU A 11 -0.85 -1.41 -5.22
CA LEU A 11 -1.80 -1.61 -4.14
C LEU A 11 -3.02 -0.73 -4.36
N ASN A 12 -4.19 -1.36 -4.36
CA ASN A 12 -5.49 -0.74 -4.58
C ASN A 12 -6.36 -0.86 -3.32
N GLY A 13 -7.17 0.15 -3.04
CA GLY A 13 -8.10 0.15 -1.91
C GLY A 13 -8.86 1.46 -1.81
N GLU A 14 -9.86 1.52 -0.92
CA GLU A 14 -10.58 2.76 -0.64
C GLU A 14 -9.67 3.70 0.16
N THR A 15 -9.51 4.94 -0.28
CA THR A 15 -8.69 5.93 0.41
C THR A 15 -9.43 6.56 1.58
N ASP A 16 -8.69 6.92 2.63
CA ASP A 16 -9.23 7.64 3.77
C ASP A 16 -9.74 9.03 3.31
N PRO A 17 -10.97 9.44 3.71
CA PRO A 17 -11.58 10.68 3.22
C PRO A 17 -10.92 11.95 3.78
N HIS A 18 -10.18 11.87 4.87
CA HIS A 18 -9.46 12.98 5.49
C HIS A 18 -8.02 13.08 5.00
N ASN A 19 -7.41 11.96 4.59
CA ASN A 19 -6.13 11.94 3.90
C ASN A 19 -6.07 10.86 2.81
N PRO A 20 -6.13 11.24 1.52
CA PRO A 20 -6.19 10.27 0.42
C PRO A 20 -4.91 9.47 0.22
N GLU A 21 -3.80 9.81 0.90
CA GLU A 21 -2.59 8.99 0.88
C GLU A 21 -2.72 7.68 1.66
N TYR A 22 -3.74 7.55 2.53
CA TYR A 22 -3.89 6.42 3.44
C TYR A 22 -5.08 5.55 3.06
N LEU A 23 -5.01 4.28 3.44
CA LEU A 23 -6.10 3.33 3.27
C LEU A 23 -7.16 3.57 4.35
N LYS A 24 -8.43 3.63 3.94
CA LYS A 24 -9.57 3.80 4.84
C LYS A 24 -9.75 2.59 5.75
N THR A 25 -9.97 2.84 7.04
CA THR A 25 -10.47 1.82 7.98
C THR A 25 -11.99 1.99 8.19
N ASP A 26 -12.60 1.08 8.95
CA ASP A 26 -13.97 1.26 9.45
C ASP A 26 -14.11 2.30 10.59
N ASN A 27 -13.01 2.96 10.99
CA ASN A 27 -13.00 4.12 11.88
C ASN A 27 -12.63 5.40 11.12
N GLU A 28 -13.48 6.42 11.21
CA GLU A 28 -13.29 7.70 10.50
C GLU A 28 -12.05 8.51 10.92
N ASN A 29 -11.46 8.21 12.08
CA ASN A 29 -10.29 8.90 12.63
C ASN A 29 -8.98 8.15 12.38
N LEU A 30 -9.05 6.93 11.85
CA LEU A 30 -7.89 6.07 11.62
C LEU A 30 -7.80 5.66 10.15
N GLY A 31 -6.63 5.89 9.58
CA GLY A 31 -6.20 5.31 8.30
C GLY A 31 -5.06 4.33 8.51
N ILE A 32 -4.69 3.59 7.46
CA ILE A 32 -3.46 2.82 7.41
C ILE A 32 -2.51 3.48 6.40
N ARG A 33 -1.35 3.92 6.85
CA ARG A 33 -0.25 4.34 5.96
C ARG A 33 0.46 3.09 5.46
N ILE A 34 0.62 3.01 4.15
CA ILE A 34 1.42 1.97 3.49
C ILE A 34 2.67 2.63 2.93
N SER A 35 3.83 2.09 3.27
CA SER A 35 5.13 2.57 2.77
C SER A 35 5.88 1.42 2.11
N ASP A 36 6.60 1.70 1.02
CA ASP A 36 7.56 0.74 0.47
C ASP A 36 8.79 0.59 1.38
N LYS A 37 9.71 -0.31 1.02
CA LYS A 37 10.96 -0.54 1.76
C LYS A 37 11.89 0.68 1.88
N TYR A 38 11.66 1.73 1.09
CA TYR A 38 12.40 2.99 1.13
C TYR A 38 11.66 4.07 1.95
N ASP A 39 10.65 3.67 2.72
CA ASP A 39 9.74 4.52 3.50
C ASP A 39 8.94 5.52 2.64
N LYS A 40 8.80 5.26 1.33
CA LYS A 40 7.97 6.08 0.46
C LYS A 40 6.51 5.63 0.56
N THR A 41 5.61 6.57 0.85
CA THR A 41 4.17 6.29 0.90
C THR A 41 3.67 5.75 -0.44
N ILE A 42 2.93 4.64 -0.38
CA ILE A 42 2.19 4.05 -1.49
C ILE A 42 0.73 4.43 -1.34
N VAL A 43 0.29 5.37 -2.18
CA VAL A 43 -1.10 5.83 -2.23
C VAL A 43 -1.99 4.70 -2.79
N PRO A 44 -3.04 4.25 -2.07
CA PRO A 44 -3.96 3.25 -2.58
C PRO A 44 -4.61 3.70 -3.90
N GLY A 45 -4.50 2.87 -4.95
CA GLY A 45 -5.00 3.22 -6.29
C GLY A 45 -4.20 4.32 -7.00
N GLY A 46 -3.06 4.73 -6.46
CA GLY A 46 -2.14 5.66 -7.07
C GLY A 46 -1.29 5.02 -8.18
N SER A 47 -0.47 5.84 -8.84
CA SER A 47 0.45 5.40 -9.90
C SER A 47 1.77 4.83 -9.38
N ALA A 48 2.02 4.87 -8.07
CA ALA A 48 3.23 4.33 -7.49
C ALA A 48 3.16 2.79 -7.44
N GLU A 49 4.20 2.15 -7.94
CA GLU A 49 4.36 0.70 -7.87
C GLU A 49 5.29 0.33 -6.70
N LEU A 50 5.03 -0.83 -6.10
CA LEU A 50 5.91 -1.42 -5.12
C LEU A 50 7.20 -1.88 -5.81
N PRO A 51 8.39 -1.49 -5.32
CA PRO A 51 9.65 -1.95 -5.87
C PRO A 51 9.75 -3.48 -5.84
N ILE A 52 10.19 -4.06 -6.95
CA ILE A 52 10.47 -5.49 -7.06
C ILE A 52 11.98 -5.68 -7.09
N GLU A 53 12.44 -6.55 -6.21
CA GLU A 53 13.86 -6.83 -5.98
C GLU A 53 14.15 -8.29 -6.32
N ASP A 54 15.44 -8.58 -6.53
CA ASP A 54 15.97 -9.92 -6.81
C ASP A 54 15.30 -10.62 -8.00
N TYR A 55 14.84 -9.85 -9.00
CA TYR A 55 14.13 -10.40 -10.15
C TYR A 55 15.02 -11.26 -11.04
N THR A 56 14.99 -12.57 -10.78
CA THR A 56 15.81 -13.57 -11.45
C THR A 56 14.99 -14.84 -11.67
N ASP A 57 15.08 -15.42 -12.87
CA ASP A 57 14.36 -16.64 -13.25
C ASP A 57 12.84 -16.62 -12.92
N GLY A 58 12.20 -15.46 -13.13
CA GLY A 58 10.76 -15.28 -12.90
C GLY A 58 10.35 -15.16 -11.43
N LYS A 59 11.31 -15.04 -10.50
CA LYS A 59 11.07 -14.80 -9.08
C LYS A 59 11.49 -13.38 -8.74
N GLY A 60 10.62 -12.64 -8.06
CA GLY A 60 10.95 -11.35 -7.46
C GLY A 60 10.27 -11.22 -6.11
N SER A 61 10.82 -10.36 -5.26
CA SER A 61 10.27 -10.05 -3.94
C SER A 61 9.95 -8.57 -3.80
N THR A 62 8.96 -8.25 -2.98
CA THR A 62 8.66 -6.89 -2.58
C THR A 62 8.44 -6.83 -1.07
N GLU A 63 8.67 -5.66 -0.49
CA GLU A 63 8.51 -5.40 0.94
C GLU A 63 7.79 -4.06 1.13
N PHE A 64 6.82 -4.05 2.04
CA PHE A 64 6.07 -2.87 2.44
C PHE A 64 5.76 -2.93 3.93
N THR A 65 5.56 -1.76 4.52
CA THR A 65 5.11 -1.60 5.91
C THR A 65 3.70 -1.02 5.92
N ALA A 66 2.86 -1.50 6.84
CA ALA A 66 1.54 -0.95 7.11
C ALA A 66 1.48 -0.48 8.57
N ALA A 67 1.07 0.76 8.80
CA ALA A 67 0.96 1.33 10.15
C ALA A 67 -0.32 2.14 10.32
N PRO A 68 -1.05 2.00 11.44
CA PRO A 68 -2.20 2.85 11.72
C PRO A 68 -1.77 4.30 11.97
N VAL A 69 -2.55 5.25 11.45
CA VAL A 69 -2.31 6.69 11.58
C VAL A 69 -3.60 7.41 11.91
N ASN A 70 -3.50 8.45 12.75
CA ASN A 70 -4.64 9.33 13.04
C ASN A 70 -4.79 10.35 11.92
N THR A 71 -5.96 10.39 11.28
CA THR A 71 -6.21 11.23 10.09
C THR A 71 -6.99 12.51 10.39
N THR A 72 -7.62 12.61 11.57
CA THR A 72 -8.47 13.75 11.96
C THR A 72 -7.90 14.57 13.12
N GLY A 73 -6.92 14.02 13.85
CA GLY A 73 -6.40 14.58 15.09
C GLY A 73 -7.25 14.25 16.34
N HIS A 74 -8.38 13.55 16.19
CA HIS A 74 -9.20 13.12 17.32
C HIS A 74 -8.68 11.82 17.90
N VAL A 75 -8.68 11.69 19.23
CA VAL A 75 -8.29 10.44 19.89
C VAL A 75 -9.30 9.35 19.50
N PRO A 76 -8.87 8.28 18.79
CA PRO A 76 -9.77 7.20 18.43
C PRO A 76 -10.22 6.46 19.69
N HIS A 77 -11.48 6.03 19.70
CA HIS A 77 -11.97 5.13 20.74
C HIS A 77 -11.19 3.81 20.72
N THR A 78 -11.14 3.11 21.86
CA THR A 78 -10.57 1.77 21.91
C THR A 78 -11.48 0.80 21.15
N GLY A 79 -10.90 0.00 20.27
CA GLY A 79 -11.61 -0.99 19.47
C GLY A 79 -10.69 -1.71 18.50
N GLU A 80 -11.25 -2.73 17.85
CA GLU A 80 -10.63 -3.37 16.69
C GLU A 80 -11.15 -2.69 15.42
N TYR A 81 -10.23 -2.37 14.51
CA TYR A 81 -10.52 -1.71 13.25
C TYR A 81 -9.84 -2.44 12.12
N GLN A 82 -10.44 -2.42 10.94
CA GLN A 82 -9.97 -3.17 9.79
C GLN A 82 -9.91 -2.29 8.55
N ALA A 83 -8.97 -2.62 7.66
CA ALA A 83 -8.87 -2.07 6.32
C ALA A 83 -8.51 -3.20 5.35
N THR A 84 -9.00 -3.08 4.11
CA THR A 84 -8.77 -4.07 3.06
C THR A 84 -8.10 -3.39 1.88
N ALA A 85 -7.01 -3.98 1.41
CA ALA A 85 -6.34 -3.60 0.17
C ALA A 85 -6.14 -4.83 -0.73
N THR A 86 -6.13 -4.58 -2.03
CA THR A 86 -5.85 -5.56 -3.07
C THR A 86 -4.46 -5.29 -3.63
N LEU A 87 -3.59 -6.29 -3.57
CA LEU A 87 -2.33 -6.29 -4.31
C LEU A 87 -2.62 -6.74 -5.75
N GLU A 88 -2.33 -5.91 -6.72
CA GLU A 88 -2.44 -6.23 -8.14
C GLU A 88 -1.05 -6.48 -8.73
N ILE A 89 -0.91 -7.56 -9.48
CA ILE A 89 0.35 -7.95 -10.12
C ILE A 89 0.14 -7.97 -11.64
N GLN A 90 0.95 -7.20 -12.37
CA GLN A 90 0.88 -7.11 -13.83
C GLN A 90 2.18 -7.60 -14.47
N ILE A 91 2.04 -8.32 -15.57
CA ILE A 91 3.13 -8.93 -16.34
C ILE A 91 3.15 -8.24 -17.71
N ARG A 92 4.32 -7.72 -18.14
CA ARG A 92 4.49 -6.98 -19.40
C ARG A 92 5.71 -7.45 -20.20
#